data_AF-A0A972DR92-F1
#
_entry.id   AF-A0A972DR92-F1
#
_cell.length_a   1.000
_cell.length_b   1.000
_cell.length_c   1.000
_cell.angle_alpha   90.00
_cell.angle_beta   90.00
_cell.angle_gamma   90.00
#
_symmetry.space_group_name_H-M   'P 1'
#
loop_
_entity.id
_entity.type
_entity.pdbx_description
1 polymer ?
#
loop_
_entity_poly.entity_id
_entity_poly.type
_entity_poly.pdbx_seq_one_letter_code
_entity_poly.pdbx_strand_id
1 'polypeptide(L)'
;PKKLPDDRYNLPNNERHRLALHFSTNCVDWCFAGIVSDSGHAGQGRHYASMAFSGEDLLVLSRSGDGRAKDAHNGNLITFHRVRQFRQLVY
;
A
#
# COMPACT_ATOMS: atom_id res chain seq x y z
N PRO A 1 -24.51 9.06 11.93
CA PRO A 1 -23.38 8.64 11.05
C PRO A 1 -23.87 7.75 9.90
N LYS A 2 -23.43 8.00 8.67
CA LYS A 2 -23.75 7.15 7.51
C LYS A 2 -23.01 5.81 7.66
N LYS A 3 -23.68 4.70 7.40
CA LYS A 3 -23.03 3.38 7.35
C LYS A 3 -21.99 3.36 6.24
N LEU A 4 -20.92 2.58 6.43
CA LEU A 4 -20.00 2.28 5.35
C LEU A 4 -20.72 1.46 4.25
N PRO A 5 -20.23 1.53 2.99
CA PRO A 5 -20.65 0.63 1.93
C PRO A 5 -20.60 -0.85 2.33
N ASP A 6 -21.44 -1.69 1.72
CA ASP A 6 -21.57 -3.11 2.09
C ASP A 6 -20.30 -3.92 1.82
N ASP A 7 -19.44 -3.48 0.90
CA ASP A 7 -18.15 -4.09 0.58
C ASP A 7 -17.03 -3.70 1.56
N ARG A 8 -17.34 -2.89 2.57
CA ARG A 8 -16.40 -2.47 3.62
C ARG A 8 -16.53 -3.33 4.86
N TYR A 9 -15.38 -3.81 5.33
CA TYR A 9 -15.30 -4.57 6.58
C TYR A 9 -14.84 -3.69 7.74
N ASN A 10 -15.57 -3.75 8.85
CA ASN A 10 -15.23 -3.12 10.14
C ASN A 10 -15.19 -1.56 10.08
N LEU A 11 -14.50 -0.93 11.02
CA LEU A 11 -14.38 0.52 11.14
C LEU A 11 -13.65 1.16 9.93
N PRO A 12 -13.84 2.47 9.67
CA PRO A 12 -13.20 3.16 8.55
C PRO A 12 -11.67 3.06 8.51
N ASN A 13 -11.02 2.85 9.66
CA ASN A 13 -9.58 2.67 9.78
C ASN A 13 -9.06 1.33 9.25
N ASN A 14 -9.94 0.41 8.86
CA ASN A 14 -9.57 -0.90 8.34
C ASN A 14 -9.41 -0.91 6.81
N GLU A 15 -9.14 0.25 6.21
CA GLU A 15 -8.82 0.39 4.79
C GLU A 15 -7.50 -0.32 4.47
N ARG A 16 -7.53 -1.26 3.52
CA ARG A 16 -6.37 -2.11 3.20
C ARG A 16 -5.95 -2.07 1.75
N HIS A 17 -6.73 -1.44 0.88
CA HIS A 17 -6.57 -1.52 -0.57
C HIS A 17 -5.50 -0.57 -1.14
N ARG A 18 -4.90 0.28 -0.29
CA ARG A 18 -3.86 1.26 -0.64
C ARG A 18 -2.54 0.94 0.02
N LEU A 19 -1.47 0.99 -0.77
CA LEU A 19 -0.09 0.95 -0.30
C LEU A 19 0.51 2.35 -0.43
N ALA A 20 0.67 3.04 0.70
CA ALA A 20 1.21 4.39 0.75
C ALA A 20 2.69 4.40 1.15
N LEU A 21 3.48 5.29 0.54
CA LEU A 21 4.88 5.53 0.87
C LEU A 21 4.99 6.82 1.69
N HIS A 22 5.65 6.70 2.84
CA HIS A 22 6.08 7.83 3.66
C HIS A 22 7.59 7.73 3.89
N PHE A 23 8.24 8.87 4.11
CA PHE A 23 9.66 8.93 4.48
C PHE A 23 9.87 9.86 5.67
N SER A 24 10.98 9.66 6.36
CA SER A 24 11.38 10.46 7.52
C SER A 24 12.91 10.50 7.61
N THR A 25 13.47 11.65 8.00
CA THR A 25 14.90 11.82 8.27
C THR A 25 15.25 11.63 9.75
N ASN A 26 14.26 11.70 10.64
CA ASN A 26 14.44 11.61 12.09
C ASN A 26 13.64 10.47 12.75
N CYS A 27 12.90 9.69 11.95
CA CYS A 27 12.01 8.62 12.39
C CYS A 27 10.86 9.07 13.32
N VAL A 28 10.59 10.37 13.39
CA VAL A 28 9.52 10.97 14.20
C VAL A 28 8.51 11.67 13.29
N ASP A 29 8.99 12.56 12.42
CA ASP A 29 8.17 13.30 11.48
C ASP A 29 8.13 12.56 10.14
N TRP A 30 6.93 12.20 9.69
CA TRP A 30 6.73 11.41 8.48
C TRP A 30 6.05 12.24 7.39
N CYS A 31 6.72 12.35 6.24
CA CYS A 31 6.20 13.03 5.06
C CYS A 31 5.57 12.02 4.10
N PHE A 32 4.37 12.33 3.61
CA PHE A 32 3.72 11.54 2.57
C PHE A 32 4.41 11.74 1.22
N ALA A 33 4.92 10.67 0.63
CA ALA A 33 5.54 10.70 -0.70
C ALA A 33 4.58 10.32 -1.83
N GLY A 34 3.59 9.46 -1.56
CA GLY A 34 2.62 9.05 -2.58
C GLY A 34 2.00 7.68 -2.35
N ILE A 35 1.14 7.27 -3.29
CA ILE A 35 0.54 5.94 -3.33
C ILE A 35 1.33 5.07 -4.31
N VAL A 36 1.95 4.00 -3.79
CA VAL A 36 2.71 3.01 -4.58
C VAL A 36 1.74 2.15 -5.38
N SER A 37 0.61 1.76 -4.77
CA SER A 37 -0.41 0.97 -5.44
C SER A 37 -1.76 1.11 -4.78
N ASP A 38 -2.81 1.14 -5.60
CA ASP A 38 -4.21 1.20 -5.20
C ASP A 38 -4.98 0.23 -6.12
N SER A 39 -5.77 -0.68 -5.56
CA SER A 39 -6.65 -1.56 -6.35
C SER A 39 -8.02 -0.94 -6.63
N GLY A 40 -8.39 0.14 -5.94
CA GLY A 40 -9.70 0.79 -6.04
C GLY A 40 -10.85 0.01 -5.37
N HIS A 41 -10.56 -1.17 -4.81
CA HIS A 41 -11.58 -2.09 -4.28
C HIS A 41 -11.23 -2.52 -2.86
N ALA A 42 -12.16 -2.32 -1.92
CA ALA A 42 -11.94 -2.58 -0.50
C ALA A 42 -11.55 -4.03 -0.18
N GLY A 43 -12.06 -5.00 -0.96
CA GLY A 43 -11.73 -6.43 -0.84
C GLY A 43 -10.34 -6.81 -1.35
N GLN A 44 -9.59 -5.90 -1.97
CA GLN A 44 -8.33 -6.16 -2.65
C GLN A 44 -7.16 -5.52 -1.89
N GLY A 45 -6.86 -6.08 -0.72
CA GLY A 45 -5.85 -5.54 0.21
C GLY A 45 -4.42 -5.58 -0.32
N ARG A 46 -3.55 -4.70 0.19
CA ARG A 46 -2.11 -4.57 -0.07
C ARG A 46 -1.36 -4.67 1.24
N HIS A 47 -0.60 -5.74 1.44
CA HIS A 47 -0.03 -6.07 2.75
C HIS A 47 1.44 -6.44 2.67
N TYR A 48 2.08 -6.44 3.85
CA TYR A 48 3.41 -6.98 4.10
C TYR A 48 4.41 -6.53 3.04
N ALA A 49 4.50 -5.21 2.86
CA ALA A 49 5.44 -4.64 1.92
C ALA A 49 6.87 -5.01 2.35
N SER A 50 7.61 -5.63 1.43
CA SER A 50 9.04 -5.86 1.55
C SER A 50 9.75 -4.97 0.55
N MET A 51 10.81 -4.30 0.99
CA MET A 51 11.47 -3.26 0.21
C MET A 51 12.94 -3.59 0.00
N ALA A 52 13.46 -3.23 -1.18
CA ALA A 52 14.87 -3.31 -1.50
C ALA A 52 15.29 -2.10 -2.35
N PHE A 53 16.50 -1.61 -2.16
CA PHE A 53 17.06 -0.55 -3.02
C PHE A 53 17.68 -1.16 -4.29
N SER A 54 17.47 -0.52 -5.43
CA SER A 54 18.11 -0.86 -6.70
C SER A 54 18.64 0.43 -7.32
N GLY A 55 19.90 0.77 -6.99
CA GLY A 55 20.50 2.06 -7.35
C GLY A 55 19.70 3.24 -6.74
N GLU A 56 19.14 4.06 -7.61
CA GLU A 56 18.31 5.23 -7.27
C GLU A 56 16.84 4.88 -7.00
N ASP A 57 16.42 3.65 -7.31
CA ASP A 57 15.04 3.21 -7.21
C ASP A 57 14.77 2.44 -5.91
N LEU A 58 13.51 2.46 -5.48
CA LEU A 58 12.99 1.59 -4.42
C LEU A 58 12.09 0.51 -5.05
N LEU A 59 12.45 -0.76 -4.83
CA LEU A 59 11.64 -1.91 -5.22
C LEU A 59 10.73 -2.30 -4.06
N VAL A 60 9.49 -2.64 -4.36
CA VAL A 60 8.49 -3.02 -3.35
C VAL A 60 7.77 -4.28 -3.78
N LEU A 61 7.88 -5.34 -2.98
CA LEU A 61 7.07 -6.55 -3.07
C LEU A 61 5.93 -6.46 -2.06
N SER A 62 4.72 -6.86 -2.45
CA SER A 62 3.57 -6.85 -1.54
C SER A 62 2.64 -8.03 -1.80
N ARG A 63 2.18 -8.67 -0.71
CA ARG A 63 1.04 -9.60 -0.78
C ARG A 63 -0.21 -8.80 -1.07
N SER A 64 -0.86 -9.08 -2.18
CA SER A 64 -2.01 -8.32 -2.66
C SER A 64 -3.19 -9.22 -2.99
N GLY A 65 -4.37 -8.61 -3.17
CA GLY A 65 -5.56 -9.24 -3.72
C GLY A 65 -5.94 -8.67 -5.09
N ASP A 66 -6.58 -9.49 -5.94
CA ASP A 66 -7.38 -9.06 -7.10
C ASP A 66 -8.87 -9.42 -6.88
N GLY A 67 -9.70 -9.34 -7.93
CA GLY A 67 -11.13 -9.68 -7.87
C GLY A 67 -11.45 -11.14 -7.47
N ARG A 68 -10.45 -12.02 -7.35
CA ARG A 68 -10.57 -13.41 -6.87
C ARG A 68 -9.98 -13.60 -5.48
N ALA A 69 -9.52 -12.53 -4.82
CA ALA A 69 -9.11 -12.60 -3.42
C ALA A 69 -10.29 -13.02 -2.55
N LYS A 70 -10.01 -13.79 -1.49
CA LYS A 70 -11.06 -14.26 -0.58
C LYS A 70 -11.71 -13.09 0.16
N ASP A 71 -10.90 -12.16 0.64
CA ASP A 71 -11.33 -10.95 1.33
C ASP A 71 -10.16 -9.94 1.43
N ALA A 72 -10.44 -8.79 2.02
CA ALA A 72 -9.49 -7.69 2.22
C ALA A 72 -8.25 -8.08 3.04
N HIS A 73 -8.27 -9.17 3.81
CA HIS A 73 -7.13 -9.70 4.56
C HIS A 73 -6.39 -10.80 3.78
N ASN A 74 -7.15 -11.68 3.13
CA ASN A 74 -6.69 -12.89 2.46
C ASN A 74 -6.54 -12.67 0.94
N GLY A 75 -5.47 -11.95 0.58
CA GLY A 75 -5.03 -11.77 -0.81
C GLY A 75 -4.52 -13.07 -1.45
N ASN A 76 -4.44 -13.07 -2.79
CA ASN A 76 -4.20 -14.24 -3.62
C ASN A 76 -3.01 -14.10 -4.59
N LEU A 77 -2.25 -13.01 -4.53
CA LEU A 77 -1.12 -12.77 -5.41
C LEU A 77 0.01 -11.99 -4.74
N ILE A 78 1.18 -12.00 -5.37
CA ILE A 78 2.32 -11.15 -5.02
C ILE A 78 2.50 -10.12 -6.13
N THR A 79 2.43 -8.83 -5.79
CA THR A 79 2.75 -7.74 -6.72
C THR A 79 4.15 -7.21 -6.50
N PHE A 80 4.79 -6.78 -7.59
CA PHE A 80 6.05 -6.07 -7.59
C PHE A 80 5.86 -4.66 -8.12
N HIS A 81 6.40 -3.66 -7.42
CA HIS A 81 6.35 -2.25 -7.77
C HIS A 81 7.74 -1.65 -7.76
N ARG A 82 7.95 -0.61 -8.55
CA ARG A 82 9.19 0.16 -8.59
C ARG A 82 8.87 1.64 -8.47
N VAL A 83 9.35 2.26 -7.40
CA VAL A 83 9.34 3.71 -7.23
C VAL A 83 10.65 4.22 -7.82
N ARG A 84 10.58 4.86 -8.98
CA ARG A 84 11.75 5.37 -9.70
C ARG A 84 12.31 6.61 -9.02
N GLN A 85 13.64 6.76 -9.04
CA GLN A 85 14.33 7.94 -8.52
C GLN A 85 13.92 8.27 -7.07
N PHE A 86 13.70 7.24 -6.25
CA PHE A 86 13.21 7.38 -4.86
C PHE A 86 14.08 8.33 -4.03
N ARG A 87 15.39 8.33 -4.25
CA ARG A 87 16.32 9.19 -3.50
C ARG A 87 16.11 10.68 -3.75
N GLN A 88 15.48 11.05 -4.86
CA GLN A 88 15.16 12.45 -5.20
C GLN A 88 13.86 12.94 -4.53
N LEU A 89 13.12 12.06 -3.83
CA LEU A 89 11.89 12.43 -3.14
C LEU A 89 12.14 13.12 -1.78
N VAL A 90 13.36 13.02 -1.25
CA VAL A 90 13.74 13.69 -0.01
C VAL A 90 14.04 15.16 -0.31
N TYR A 91 13.28 16.06 0.31
CA TYR A 91 13.51 17.51 0.30
C TYR A 91 14.00 18.00 1.66
#